data_AF-A0A150QSU1-F1
#
_entry.id   AF-A0A150QSU1-F1
#
_cell.length_a   1.000
_cell.length_b   1.000
_cell.length_c   1.000
_cell.angle_alpha   90.00
_cell.angle_beta   90.00
_cell.angle_gamma   90.00
#
_symmetry.space_group_name_H-M   'P 1'
#
loop_
_entity.id
_entity.type
_entity.pdbx_description
1 polymer ?
#
loop_
_entity_poly.entity_id
_entity_poly.type
_entity_poly.pdbx_seq_one_letter_code
_entity_poly.pdbx_strand_id
1 'polypeptide(L)'
;MTDSEGRLRGRLKRLSVGLAATAALILVVRTGASVWSQSRLREYREATQAEWDAERAQIRERSRPAGEGSAQQHCGASYASLSGIQMQAHPEKIKRAIEAGPGAPLSPDLLADIERHRPEMDAFRQAARCSHYELTEDSAWVEYGPEWRFMSVSRLALIEGHELAARGDVRGALDRYLTVAKVGADMSAGSLIAGLVGMQNATHAYRAVAALVAGAPRLHAAELADLDQALAERGRNLPLLADALRKERLRLRKAVMSLIDTGALPDQLPPEVRRPIGAIALRTVLSESILVGHALPRMDAWLRDAEQIARQAQRDVSQSARVQEIAIDSLAFYATELNPTMSAELLQDLAGRDCALRTSYLVARVTVEAERAYADGVYPEALRSLAQDICGIGPLVYRRSPSGEGYTLSSVGDDGNADGARAAGGTTREDVGIVITRRGASVL
;
A
#
# COMPACT_ATOMS: atom_id res chain seq x y z
N MET A 1 35.17 13.45 -74.82
CA MET A 1 35.18 12.44 -73.72
C MET A 1 35.83 13.00 -72.45
N THR A 2 35.52 14.23 -72.04
CA THR A 2 36.27 14.94 -70.96
C THR A 2 35.36 15.77 -70.04
N ASP A 3 34.15 15.28 -69.72
CA ASP A 3 33.20 15.99 -68.84
C ASP A 3 32.67 15.14 -67.66
N SER A 4 33.22 13.94 -67.46
CA SER A 4 32.80 13.01 -66.38
C SER A 4 33.58 13.20 -65.07
N GLU A 5 34.88 13.51 -65.12
CA GLU A 5 35.72 13.65 -63.91
C GLU A 5 35.42 14.91 -63.09
N GLY A 6 35.13 16.04 -63.76
CA GLY A 6 34.77 17.30 -63.10
C GLY A 6 33.44 17.21 -62.33
N ARG A 7 32.46 16.49 -62.88
CA ARG A 7 31.16 16.24 -62.23
C ARG A 7 31.29 15.32 -61.02
N LEU A 8 32.17 14.31 -61.07
CA LEU A 8 32.45 13.41 -59.95
C LEU A 8 33.12 14.14 -58.77
N ARG A 9 34.13 14.97 -59.01
CA ARG A 9 34.76 15.80 -57.97
C ARG A 9 33.80 16.83 -57.36
N GLY A 10 32.93 17.44 -58.17
CA GLY A 10 31.89 18.36 -57.69
C GLY A 10 30.85 17.67 -56.80
N ARG A 11 30.43 16.44 -57.14
CA ARG A 11 29.50 15.64 -56.33
C ARG A 11 30.12 15.19 -55.01
N LEU A 12 31.39 14.77 -55.00
CA LEU A 12 32.11 14.40 -53.78
C LEU A 12 32.33 15.58 -52.83
N LYS A 13 32.61 16.79 -53.35
CA LYS A 13 32.68 18.02 -52.53
C LYS A 13 31.33 18.40 -51.93
N ARG A 14 30.23 18.29 -52.69
CA ARG A 14 28.88 18.55 -52.16
C ARG A 14 28.46 17.52 -51.10
N LEU A 15 28.82 16.25 -51.29
CA LEU A 15 28.60 15.18 -50.30
C LEU A 15 29.38 15.40 -49.01
N SER A 16 30.66 15.76 -49.10
CA SER A 16 31.50 16.03 -47.91
C SER A 16 31.04 17.27 -47.14
N VAL A 17 30.64 18.34 -47.84
CA VAL A 17 30.04 19.53 -47.19
C VAL A 17 28.69 19.18 -46.55
N GLY A 18 27.84 18.39 -47.20
CA GLY A 18 26.57 17.93 -46.64
C GLY A 18 26.76 17.05 -45.39
N LEU A 19 27.73 16.14 -45.39
CA LEU A 19 28.07 15.30 -44.24
C LEU A 19 28.64 16.13 -43.09
N ALA A 20 29.52 17.10 -43.36
CA ALA A 20 30.08 18.00 -42.34
C ALA A 20 29.01 18.89 -41.72
N ALA A 21 28.09 19.45 -42.52
CA ALA A 21 26.96 20.23 -42.03
C ALA A 21 26.01 19.38 -41.17
N THR A 22 25.75 18.14 -41.58
CA THR A 22 24.93 17.18 -40.80
C THR A 22 25.62 16.84 -39.48
N ALA A 23 26.92 16.56 -39.48
CA ALA A 23 27.69 16.28 -38.25
C ALA A 23 27.72 17.49 -37.31
N ALA A 24 27.91 18.70 -37.84
CA ALA A 24 27.87 19.93 -37.06
C ALA A 24 26.48 20.18 -36.44
N LEU A 25 25.40 19.95 -37.21
CA LEU A 25 24.03 20.05 -36.71
C LEU A 25 23.77 19.03 -35.59
N ILE A 26 24.19 17.77 -35.77
CA ILE A 26 24.08 16.73 -34.74
C ILE A 26 24.83 17.14 -33.47
N LEU A 27 26.04 17.70 -33.60
CA LEU A 27 26.83 18.16 -32.45
C LEU A 27 26.16 19.32 -31.70
N VAL A 28 25.64 20.31 -32.42
CA VAL A 28 24.91 21.45 -31.82
C VAL A 28 23.65 20.96 -31.11
N VAL A 29 22.86 20.09 -31.75
CA VAL A 29 21.67 19.48 -31.15
C VAL A 29 22.03 18.69 -29.89
N ARG A 30 23.09 17.87 -29.94
CA ARG A 30 23.54 17.07 -28.79
C ARG A 30 24.03 17.95 -27.63
N THR A 31 24.77 19.01 -27.93
CA THR A 31 25.29 19.94 -26.91
C THR A 31 24.15 20.74 -26.27
N GLY A 32 23.25 21.29 -27.09
CA GLY A 32 22.05 21.99 -26.61
C GLY A 32 21.15 21.09 -25.76
N ALA A 33 20.89 19.86 -26.21
CA ALA A 33 20.11 18.88 -25.46
C ALA A 33 20.78 18.47 -24.14
N SER A 34 22.11 18.35 -24.10
CA SER A 34 22.86 18.05 -22.88
C SER A 34 22.80 19.19 -21.86
N VAL A 35 22.98 20.45 -22.29
CA VAL A 35 22.90 21.62 -21.40
C VAL A 35 21.48 21.80 -20.87
N TRP A 36 20.48 21.69 -21.74
CA TRP A 36 19.07 21.74 -21.34
C TRP A 36 18.72 20.62 -20.35
N SER A 37 19.15 19.38 -20.63
CA SER A 37 18.97 18.24 -19.72
C SER A 37 19.62 18.51 -18.36
N GLN A 38 20.88 18.95 -18.32
CA GLN A 38 21.58 19.24 -17.04
C GLN A 38 20.91 20.36 -16.23
N SER A 39 20.34 21.38 -16.87
CA SER A 39 19.57 22.42 -16.19
C SER A 39 18.30 21.84 -15.55
N ARG A 40 17.54 21.06 -16.34
CA ARG A 40 16.33 20.39 -15.86
C ARG A 40 16.61 19.43 -14.70
N LEU A 41 17.70 18.67 -14.79
CA LEU A 41 18.10 17.72 -13.75
C LEU A 41 18.51 18.41 -12.44
N ARG A 42 19.05 19.64 -12.49
CA ARG A 42 19.34 20.46 -11.30
C ARG A 42 18.09 20.97 -10.61
N GLU A 43 17.17 21.58 -11.36
CA GLU A 43 15.86 22.00 -10.83
C GLU A 43 15.11 20.81 -10.19
N TYR A 44 15.18 19.65 -10.86
CA TYR A 44 14.58 18.42 -10.41
C TYR A 44 15.21 17.88 -9.11
N ARG A 45 16.53 18.04 -8.94
CA ARG A 45 17.24 17.67 -7.71
C ARG A 45 16.81 18.51 -6.51
N GLU A 46 16.75 19.84 -6.66
CA GLU A 46 16.35 20.74 -5.57
C GLU A 46 14.90 20.49 -5.13
N ALA A 47 13.98 20.34 -6.09
CA ALA A 47 12.60 19.99 -5.80
C ALA A 47 12.45 18.61 -5.14
N THR A 48 13.29 17.65 -5.50
CA THR A 48 13.32 16.32 -4.89
C THR A 48 13.75 16.38 -3.44
N GLN A 49 14.80 17.15 -3.12
CA GLN A 49 15.33 17.22 -1.76
C GLN A 49 14.32 17.79 -0.77
N ALA A 50 13.63 18.88 -1.14
CA ALA A 50 12.60 19.48 -0.29
C ALA A 50 11.44 18.50 -0.02
N GLU A 51 10.99 17.77 -1.04
CA GLU A 51 9.94 16.76 -0.88
C GLU A 51 10.42 15.55 -0.05
N TRP A 52 11.69 15.15 -0.16
CA TRP A 52 12.29 14.14 0.71
C TRP A 52 12.31 14.58 2.17
N ASP A 53 12.74 15.80 2.46
CA ASP A 53 12.81 16.34 3.81
C ASP A 53 11.42 16.38 4.46
N ALA A 54 10.41 16.79 3.68
CA ALA A 54 9.02 16.79 4.10
C ALA A 54 8.51 15.36 4.40
N GLU A 55 8.82 14.38 3.56
CA GLU A 55 8.41 12.98 3.79
C GLU A 55 9.12 12.38 5.02
N ARG A 56 10.41 12.68 5.22
CA ARG A 56 11.15 12.27 6.44
C ARG A 56 10.51 12.83 7.71
N ALA A 57 10.11 14.11 7.68
CA ALA A 57 9.40 14.72 8.80
C ALA A 57 8.04 14.05 9.04
N GLN A 58 7.30 13.76 7.97
CA GLN A 58 5.99 13.09 8.04
C GLN A 58 6.08 11.67 8.61
N ILE A 59 7.09 10.88 8.22
CA ILE A 59 7.32 9.53 8.79
C ILE A 59 7.63 9.62 10.29
N ARG A 60 8.44 10.60 10.71
CA ARG A 60 8.75 10.83 12.13
C ARG A 60 7.51 11.19 12.94
N GLU A 61 6.59 11.96 12.39
CA GLU A 61 5.34 12.34 13.07
C GLU A 61 4.33 11.19 13.17
N ARG A 62 4.21 10.38 12.11
CA ARG A 62 3.26 9.26 12.02
C ARG A 62 3.62 8.07 12.88
N SER A 63 4.92 7.85 13.03
CA SER A 63 5.43 6.84 13.94
C SER A 63 5.01 7.26 15.34
N ARG A 64 4.03 6.56 15.92
CA ARG A 64 3.66 6.65 17.32
C ARG A 64 3.61 5.22 17.86
N PRO A 65 4.05 5.00 19.10
CA PRO A 65 4.12 3.65 19.67
C PRO A 65 2.74 2.99 19.73
N ALA A 66 2.74 1.65 19.77
CA ALA A 66 1.55 0.82 19.79
C ALA A 66 1.72 -0.42 20.66
N GLY A 67 0.64 -0.87 21.28
CA GLY A 67 0.62 -2.03 22.18
C GLY A 67 0.99 -1.67 23.63
N GLU A 68 0.84 -2.62 24.54
CA GLU A 68 1.21 -2.45 25.95
C GLU A 68 2.74 -2.35 26.12
N GLY A 69 3.23 -1.32 26.82
CA GLY A 69 4.65 -1.13 27.16
C GLY A 69 5.21 0.27 26.86
N SER A 70 6.45 0.54 27.28
CA SER A 70 7.14 1.80 27.01
C SER A 70 7.60 1.90 25.55
N ALA A 71 7.44 3.08 24.94
CA ALA A 71 8.01 3.42 23.64
C ALA A 71 9.52 3.12 23.58
N GLN A 72 9.96 2.42 22.53
CA GLN A 72 11.39 2.19 22.29
C GLN A 72 11.97 3.26 21.34
N GLN A 73 13.27 3.52 21.49
CA GLN A 73 14.11 4.33 20.59
C GLN A 73 15.01 3.40 19.75
N HIS A 74 15.37 3.80 18.52
CA HIS A 74 16.21 3.05 17.55
C HIS A 74 15.62 1.75 16.96
N CYS A 75 14.45 1.84 16.33
CA CYS A 75 13.67 0.69 15.87
C CYS A 75 14.14 -0.02 14.59
N GLY A 76 15.02 0.61 13.80
CA GLY A 76 15.47 0.04 12.52
C GLY A 76 16.12 -1.34 12.70
N ALA A 77 16.86 -1.53 13.79
CA ALA A 77 17.49 -2.81 14.14
C ALA A 77 16.47 -3.90 14.51
N SER A 78 15.36 -3.54 15.17
CA SER A 78 14.30 -4.48 15.54
C SER A 78 13.59 -5.03 14.31
N TYR A 79 13.25 -4.18 13.34
CA TYR A 79 12.69 -4.62 12.06
C TYR A 79 13.73 -5.39 11.24
N ALA A 80 15.01 -4.99 11.25
CA ALA A 80 16.08 -5.71 10.57
C ALA A 80 16.29 -7.14 11.12
N SER A 81 16.08 -7.40 12.42
CA SER A 81 16.16 -8.77 12.96
C SER A 81 15.09 -9.72 12.39
N LEU A 82 13.96 -9.18 11.91
CA LEU A 82 12.90 -9.95 11.25
C LEU A 82 13.28 -10.33 9.80
N SER A 83 14.35 -9.73 9.27
CA SER A 83 14.92 -10.13 8.00
C SER A 83 15.64 -11.49 8.06
N GLY A 84 15.74 -12.18 9.20
CA GLY A 84 16.31 -13.54 9.24
C GLY A 84 15.33 -14.66 8.85
N ILE A 85 14.03 -14.34 8.80
CA ILE A 85 12.98 -15.35 8.95
C ILE A 85 12.74 -16.08 7.63
N GLN A 86 12.86 -17.40 7.64
CA GLN A 86 12.39 -18.27 6.57
C GLN A 86 11.22 -19.09 7.09
N MET A 87 10.01 -18.70 6.69
CA MET A 87 8.83 -19.50 6.97
C MET A 87 8.55 -20.44 5.81
N GLN A 88 8.68 -21.75 6.07
CA GLN A 88 8.11 -22.79 5.21
C GLN A 88 6.66 -23.06 5.61
N ALA A 89 5.82 -22.02 5.59
CA ALA A 89 4.41 -22.19 5.93
C ALA A 89 3.62 -22.56 4.67
N HIS A 90 2.68 -23.49 4.81
CA HIS A 90 1.77 -23.87 3.73
C HIS A 90 0.80 -22.70 3.44
N PRO A 91 0.92 -21.98 2.30
CA PRO A 91 0.18 -20.74 2.06
C PRO A 91 -1.34 -20.93 2.16
N GLU A 92 -1.83 -22.07 1.69
CA GLU A 92 -3.25 -22.44 1.75
C GLU A 92 -3.76 -22.74 3.17
N LYS A 93 -2.90 -23.20 4.09
CA LYS A 93 -3.29 -23.37 5.51
C LYS A 93 -3.40 -22.01 6.20
N ILE A 94 -2.43 -21.13 5.95
CA ILE A 94 -2.45 -19.75 6.47
C ILE A 94 -3.67 -19.00 5.95
N LYS A 95 -3.92 -19.04 4.63
CA LYS A 95 -5.07 -18.37 4.01
C LYS A 95 -6.38 -18.82 4.65
N ARG A 96 -6.60 -20.14 4.74
CA ARG A 96 -7.81 -20.69 5.38
C ARG A 96 -7.96 -20.27 6.84
N ALA A 97 -6.86 -20.24 7.61
CA ALA A 97 -6.91 -19.83 9.01
C ALA A 97 -7.30 -18.35 9.17
N ILE A 98 -6.77 -17.47 8.31
CA ILE A 98 -7.12 -16.04 8.29
C ILE A 98 -8.59 -15.84 7.90
N GLU A 99 -9.06 -16.57 6.89
CA GLU A 99 -10.45 -16.49 6.40
C GLU A 99 -11.47 -17.06 7.39
N ALA A 100 -11.07 -18.05 8.20
CA ALA A 100 -11.93 -18.63 9.22
C ALA A 100 -12.22 -17.66 10.38
N GLY A 101 -11.30 -16.71 10.64
CA GLY A 101 -11.49 -15.63 11.60
C GLY A 101 -11.35 -16.05 13.08
N PRO A 102 -11.69 -15.13 14.01
CA PRO A 102 -11.54 -15.36 15.44
C PRO A 102 -12.41 -16.51 15.94
N GLY A 103 -11.85 -17.36 16.82
CA GLY A 103 -12.57 -18.47 17.44
C GLY A 103 -12.64 -19.76 16.62
N ALA A 104 -12.22 -19.74 15.36
CA ALA A 104 -12.14 -20.94 14.55
C ALA A 104 -11.00 -21.87 15.03
N PRO A 105 -11.21 -23.20 15.09
CA PRO A 105 -10.18 -24.13 15.51
C PRO A 105 -9.03 -24.15 14.51
N LEU A 106 -7.80 -24.06 15.03
CA LEU A 106 -6.58 -24.17 14.23
C LEU A 106 -6.13 -25.63 14.12
N SER A 107 -5.50 -25.99 13.00
CA SER A 107 -4.93 -27.33 12.84
C SER A 107 -3.69 -27.51 13.74
N PRO A 108 -3.42 -28.72 14.25
CA PRO A 108 -2.24 -28.99 15.09
C PRO A 108 -0.92 -28.54 14.45
N ASP A 109 -0.76 -28.73 13.13
CA ASP A 109 0.41 -28.28 12.38
C ASP A 109 0.62 -26.76 12.48
N LEU A 110 -0.47 -25.99 12.42
CA LEU A 110 -0.40 -24.52 12.42
C LEU A 110 -0.10 -24.00 13.83
N LEU A 111 -0.61 -24.68 14.86
CA LEU A 111 -0.23 -24.42 16.25
C LEU A 111 1.26 -24.71 16.47
N ALA A 112 1.79 -25.81 15.90
CA ALA A 112 3.21 -26.12 15.96
C ALA A 112 4.06 -25.10 15.21
N ASP A 113 3.57 -24.56 14.08
CA ASP A 113 4.25 -23.48 13.34
C ASP A 113 4.27 -22.17 14.15
N ILE A 114 3.17 -21.80 14.82
CA ILE A 114 3.12 -20.64 15.72
C ILE A 114 4.12 -20.79 16.87
N GLU A 115 4.18 -21.96 17.50
CA GLU A 115 5.13 -22.24 18.58
C GLU A 115 6.58 -22.15 18.08
N ARG A 116 6.87 -22.76 16.92
CA ARG A 116 8.20 -22.74 16.31
C ARG A 116 8.70 -21.32 16.04
N HIS A 117 7.81 -20.44 15.60
CA HIS A 117 8.12 -19.05 15.23
C HIS A 117 7.78 -18.03 16.33
N ARG A 118 7.61 -18.47 17.58
CA ARG A 118 7.33 -17.57 18.70
C ARG A 118 8.41 -16.50 18.89
N PRO A 119 9.73 -16.78 18.82
CA PRO A 119 10.76 -15.74 18.94
C PRO A 119 10.60 -14.61 17.91
N GLU A 120 10.28 -14.96 16.67
CA GLU A 120 10.02 -14.04 15.58
C GLU A 120 8.78 -13.17 15.82
N MET A 121 7.71 -13.79 16.30
CA MET A 121 6.47 -13.10 16.64
C MET A 121 6.65 -12.16 17.83
N ASP A 122 7.50 -12.53 18.79
CA ASP A 122 7.88 -11.69 19.93
C ASP A 122 8.70 -10.48 19.47
N ALA A 123 9.68 -10.70 18.58
CA ALA A 123 10.43 -9.62 17.96
C ALA A 123 9.53 -8.69 17.14
N PHE A 124 8.55 -9.24 16.42
CA PHE A 124 7.54 -8.48 15.67
C PHE A 124 6.67 -7.61 16.58
N ARG A 125 6.22 -8.15 17.71
CA ARG A 125 5.50 -7.37 18.72
C ARG A 125 6.35 -6.26 19.31
N GLN A 126 7.60 -6.54 19.64
CA GLN A 126 8.52 -5.53 20.16
C GLN A 126 8.74 -4.42 19.12
N ALA A 127 8.89 -4.78 17.84
CA ALA A 127 8.99 -3.84 16.74
C ALA A 127 7.73 -2.96 16.62
N ALA A 128 6.52 -3.51 16.83
CA ALA A 128 5.29 -2.74 16.85
C ALA A 128 5.24 -1.67 17.97
N ARG A 129 6.00 -1.82 19.06
CA ARG A 129 6.13 -0.79 20.11
C ARG A 129 7.00 0.40 19.70
N CYS A 130 7.56 0.37 18.49
CA CYS A 130 8.36 1.44 17.95
C CYS A 130 7.59 2.76 17.89
N SER A 131 8.20 3.81 18.44
CA SER A 131 7.71 5.17 18.38
C SER A 131 8.23 5.98 17.20
N HIS A 132 9.39 5.66 16.62
CA HIS A 132 9.94 6.42 15.49
C HIS A 132 10.92 5.60 14.65
N TYR A 133 10.86 5.76 13.33
CA TYR A 133 11.85 5.20 12.42
C TYR A 133 13.05 6.12 12.29
N GLU A 134 14.25 5.53 12.38
CA GLU A 134 15.49 6.17 11.97
C GLU A 134 15.72 5.84 10.50
N LEU A 135 15.72 6.88 9.67
CA LEU A 135 15.97 6.78 8.23
C LEU A 135 17.44 7.05 7.96
N THR A 136 18.03 6.33 7.02
CA THR A 136 19.35 6.68 6.49
C THR A 136 19.30 8.06 5.83
N GLU A 137 20.41 8.79 5.82
CA GLU A 137 20.45 10.15 5.24
C GLU A 137 20.02 10.16 3.78
N ASP A 138 20.27 9.05 3.09
CA ASP A 138 20.06 8.80 1.67
C ASP A 138 18.62 8.36 1.35
N SER A 139 17.74 8.18 2.35
CA SER A 139 16.38 7.64 2.15
C SER A 139 15.30 8.53 2.74
N ALA A 140 14.19 8.65 2.02
CA ALA A 140 12.96 9.27 2.51
C ALA A 140 11.89 8.25 2.95
N TRP A 141 12.24 6.98 3.00
CA TRP A 141 11.34 5.88 3.40
C TRP A 141 12.10 4.79 4.14
N VAL A 142 11.36 3.97 4.88
CA VAL A 142 11.92 2.83 5.62
C VAL A 142 12.13 1.66 4.67
N GLU A 143 13.31 1.04 4.71
CA GLU A 143 13.59 -0.15 3.92
C GLU A 143 13.24 -1.41 4.74
N TYR A 144 12.15 -2.09 4.36
CA TYR A 144 11.66 -3.31 5.02
C TYR A 144 12.21 -4.59 4.37
N GLY A 145 13.40 -4.51 3.77
CA GLY A 145 13.94 -5.58 2.94
C GLY A 145 14.26 -6.87 3.72
N PRO A 146 13.72 -8.04 3.33
CA PRO A 146 12.68 -8.27 2.32
C PRO A 146 11.25 -8.35 2.90
N GLU A 147 10.30 -7.76 2.17
CA GLU A 147 8.91 -7.48 2.58
C GLU A 147 8.07 -8.74 2.86
N TRP A 148 8.37 -9.85 2.16
CA TRP A 148 7.65 -11.12 2.33
C TRP A 148 7.82 -11.74 3.73
N ARG A 149 8.88 -11.38 4.44
CA ARG A 149 9.11 -11.82 5.83
C ARG A 149 8.11 -11.16 6.77
N PHE A 150 7.92 -9.85 6.64
CA PHE A 150 6.91 -9.10 7.38
C PHE A 150 5.51 -9.62 7.13
N MET A 151 5.19 -9.92 5.87
CA MET A 151 3.92 -10.54 5.52
C MET A 151 3.70 -11.84 6.29
N SER A 152 4.70 -12.72 6.31
CA SER A 152 4.58 -14.05 6.91
C SER A 152 4.41 -13.97 8.44
N VAL A 153 5.22 -13.16 9.12
CA VAL A 153 5.13 -12.99 10.58
C VAL A 153 3.84 -12.26 10.99
N SER A 154 3.42 -11.25 10.24
CA SER A 154 2.14 -10.55 10.50
C SER A 154 0.95 -11.51 10.41
N ARG A 155 0.98 -12.44 9.44
CA ARG A 155 -0.05 -13.46 9.28
C ARG A 155 -0.05 -14.46 10.43
N LEU A 156 1.11 -14.91 10.91
CA LEU A 156 1.15 -15.74 12.12
C LEU A 156 0.64 -15.01 13.35
N ALA A 157 1.05 -13.75 13.56
CA ALA A 157 0.58 -12.94 14.69
C ALA A 157 -0.95 -12.74 14.64
N LEU A 158 -1.52 -12.57 13.45
CA LEU A 158 -2.96 -12.52 13.24
C LEU A 158 -3.63 -13.86 13.63
N ILE A 159 -3.08 -14.98 13.18
CA ILE A 159 -3.61 -16.32 13.49
C ILE A 159 -3.46 -16.65 14.99
N GLU A 160 -2.37 -16.25 15.63
CA GLU A 160 -2.23 -16.35 17.09
C GLU A 160 -3.32 -15.54 17.80
N GLY A 161 -3.72 -14.39 17.28
CA GLY A 161 -4.89 -13.67 17.77
C GLY A 161 -6.19 -14.49 17.66
N HIS A 162 -6.39 -15.25 16.58
CA HIS A 162 -7.55 -16.14 16.44
C HIS A 162 -7.52 -17.27 17.47
N GLU A 163 -6.33 -17.79 17.75
CA GLU A 163 -6.05 -18.83 18.75
C GLU A 163 -6.39 -18.35 20.17
N LEU A 164 -5.91 -17.15 20.53
CA LEU A 164 -6.21 -16.51 21.82
C LEU A 164 -7.71 -16.25 21.96
N ALA A 165 -8.37 -15.78 20.91
CA ALA A 165 -9.82 -15.60 20.89
C ALA A 165 -10.56 -16.94 21.11
N ALA A 166 -10.12 -18.04 20.48
CA ALA A 166 -10.70 -19.36 20.66
C ALA A 166 -10.54 -19.90 22.10
N ARG A 167 -9.47 -19.49 22.80
CA ARG A 167 -9.25 -19.79 24.23
C ARG A 167 -10.01 -18.85 25.18
N GLY A 168 -10.71 -17.84 24.66
CA GLY A 168 -11.40 -16.83 25.45
C GLY A 168 -10.51 -15.69 25.95
N ASP A 169 -9.24 -15.60 25.51
CA ASP A 169 -8.38 -14.45 25.78
C ASP A 169 -8.63 -13.33 24.77
N VAL A 170 -9.73 -12.61 24.98
CA VAL A 170 -10.18 -11.53 24.10
C VAL A 170 -9.19 -10.36 24.10
N ARG A 171 -8.61 -10.02 25.25
CA ARG A 171 -7.64 -8.92 25.36
C ARG A 171 -6.34 -9.26 24.62
N GLY A 172 -5.82 -10.46 24.79
CA GLY A 172 -4.65 -10.94 24.06
C GLY A 172 -4.90 -10.96 22.55
N ALA A 173 -6.08 -11.39 22.10
CA ALA A 173 -6.46 -11.38 20.70
C ALA A 173 -6.51 -9.95 20.11
N LEU A 174 -7.16 -9.01 20.81
CA LEU A 174 -7.22 -7.60 20.40
C LEU A 174 -5.83 -6.97 20.32
N ASP A 175 -4.94 -7.23 21.29
CA ASP A 175 -3.55 -6.78 21.25
C ASP A 175 -2.85 -7.27 19.97
N ARG A 176 -3.04 -8.53 19.58
CA ARG A 176 -2.44 -9.06 18.34
C ARG A 176 -2.99 -8.42 17.09
N TYR A 177 -4.30 -8.25 16.99
CA TYR A 177 -4.91 -7.61 15.83
C TYR A 177 -4.46 -6.14 15.71
N LEU A 178 -4.46 -5.39 16.80
CA LEU A 178 -4.01 -3.99 16.79
C LEU A 178 -2.51 -3.86 16.52
N THR A 179 -1.69 -4.83 16.96
CA THR A 179 -0.28 -4.94 16.60
C THR A 179 -0.11 -5.11 15.09
N VAL A 180 -0.82 -6.07 14.48
CA VAL A 180 -0.76 -6.32 13.04
C VAL A 180 -1.24 -5.10 12.25
N ALA A 181 -2.34 -4.47 12.67
CA ALA A 181 -2.85 -3.26 12.03
C ALA A 181 -1.83 -2.11 12.10
N LYS A 182 -1.16 -1.93 13.24
CA LYS A 182 -0.11 -0.93 13.39
C LYS A 182 1.08 -1.22 12.49
N VAL A 183 1.62 -2.44 12.51
CA VAL A 183 2.76 -2.77 11.65
C VAL A 183 2.39 -2.62 10.17
N GLY A 184 1.15 -2.93 9.80
CA GLY A 184 0.65 -2.63 8.46
C GLY A 184 0.67 -1.14 8.12
N ALA A 185 0.28 -0.28 9.07
CA ALA A 185 0.41 1.17 8.94
C ALA A 185 1.87 1.62 8.85
N ASP A 186 2.77 1.05 9.64
CA ASP A 186 4.19 1.35 9.57
C ASP A 186 4.83 0.96 8.25
N MET A 187 4.41 -0.17 7.67
CA MET A 187 4.94 -0.62 6.37
C MET A 187 4.59 0.37 5.26
N SER A 188 3.52 1.15 5.42
CA SER A 188 3.24 2.30 4.54
C SER A 188 4.32 3.38 4.57
N ALA A 189 5.20 3.38 5.58
CA ALA A 189 6.41 4.21 5.64
C ALA A 189 7.47 3.80 4.61
N GLY A 190 7.37 2.60 4.01
CA GLY A 190 8.37 2.01 3.12
C GLY A 190 8.04 2.09 1.62
N SER A 191 8.53 1.10 0.86
CA SER A 191 8.27 0.95 -0.59
C SER A 191 6.78 0.76 -0.90
N LEU A 192 6.38 0.94 -2.17
CA LEU A 192 5.00 0.64 -2.62
C LEU A 192 4.57 -0.78 -2.24
N ILE A 193 5.46 -1.77 -2.44
CA ILE A 193 5.22 -3.18 -2.10
C ILE A 193 5.05 -3.35 -0.58
N ALA A 194 5.89 -2.70 0.23
CA ALA A 194 5.73 -2.74 1.68
C ALA A 194 4.39 -2.13 2.11
N GLY A 195 4.01 -0.98 1.53
CA GLY A 195 2.72 -0.34 1.78
C GLY A 195 1.54 -1.25 1.42
N LEU A 196 1.62 -1.96 0.30
CA LEU A 196 0.61 -2.93 -0.16
C LEU A 196 0.43 -4.10 0.81
N VAL A 197 1.56 -4.72 1.20
CA VAL A 197 1.56 -5.79 2.20
C VAL A 197 0.97 -5.28 3.52
N GLY A 198 1.33 -4.05 3.91
CA GLY A 198 0.84 -3.41 5.11
C GLY A 198 -0.66 -3.16 5.09
N MET A 199 -1.20 -2.63 3.99
CA MET A 199 -2.63 -2.43 3.78
C MET A 199 -3.38 -3.75 3.91
N GLN A 200 -2.93 -4.81 3.24
CA GLN A 200 -3.57 -6.12 3.31
C GLN A 200 -3.59 -6.67 4.74
N ASN A 201 -2.47 -6.61 5.46
CA ASN A 201 -2.39 -7.10 6.84
C ASN A 201 -3.32 -6.31 7.77
N ALA A 202 -3.36 -4.98 7.63
CA ALA A 202 -4.25 -4.13 8.41
C ALA A 202 -5.73 -4.37 8.09
N THR A 203 -6.08 -4.62 6.82
CA THR A 203 -7.44 -5.04 6.41
C THR A 203 -7.88 -6.28 7.17
N HIS A 204 -7.06 -7.34 7.15
CA HIS A 204 -7.38 -8.58 7.86
C HIS A 204 -7.49 -8.37 9.38
N ALA A 205 -6.59 -7.56 9.96
CA ALA A 205 -6.64 -7.23 11.38
C ALA A 205 -7.92 -6.49 11.79
N TYR A 206 -8.34 -5.46 11.05
CA TYR A 206 -9.58 -4.74 11.37
C TYR A 206 -10.83 -5.60 11.20
N ARG A 207 -10.86 -6.49 10.20
CA ARG A 207 -11.92 -7.49 10.06
C ARG A 207 -11.97 -8.43 11.27
N ALA A 208 -10.81 -8.88 11.74
CA ALA A 208 -10.70 -9.72 12.93
C ALA A 208 -11.14 -8.99 14.21
N VAL A 209 -10.81 -7.70 14.38
CA VAL A 209 -11.33 -6.86 15.47
C VAL A 209 -12.85 -6.78 15.42
N ALA A 210 -13.42 -6.45 14.26
CA ALA A 210 -14.87 -6.35 14.12
C ALA A 210 -15.58 -7.68 14.42
N ALA A 211 -15.07 -8.79 13.91
CA ALA A 211 -15.61 -10.12 14.17
C ALA A 211 -15.50 -10.52 15.65
N LEU A 212 -14.37 -10.23 16.30
CA LEU A 212 -14.16 -10.53 17.72
C LEU A 212 -15.12 -9.73 18.61
N VAL A 213 -15.27 -8.43 18.34
CA VAL A 213 -16.16 -7.53 19.10
C VAL A 213 -17.63 -7.91 18.93
N ALA A 214 -18.05 -8.31 17.72
CA ALA A 214 -19.40 -8.82 17.45
C ALA A 214 -19.62 -10.24 18.02
N GLY A 215 -18.55 -10.95 18.38
CA GLY A 215 -18.58 -12.29 18.96
C GLY A 215 -19.02 -12.34 20.43
N ALA A 216 -19.17 -13.54 20.97
CA ALA A 216 -19.43 -13.77 22.39
C ALA A 216 -18.16 -14.27 23.11
N PRO A 217 -17.94 -13.95 24.40
CA PRO A 217 -18.74 -13.06 25.26
C PRO A 217 -18.52 -11.58 24.94
N ARG A 218 -19.44 -10.72 25.39
CA ARG A 218 -19.34 -9.27 25.19
C ARG A 218 -18.19 -8.68 25.98
N LEU A 219 -17.51 -7.72 25.37
CA LEU A 219 -16.56 -6.86 26.04
C LEU A 219 -17.24 -5.95 27.07
N HIS A 220 -16.54 -5.68 28.17
CA HIS A 220 -16.98 -4.70 29.15
C HIS A 220 -16.91 -3.27 28.59
N ALA A 221 -17.68 -2.35 29.18
CA ALA A 221 -17.76 -0.97 28.72
C ALA A 221 -16.38 -0.25 28.71
N ALA A 222 -15.53 -0.54 29.69
CA ALA A 222 -14.16 0.00 29.74
C ALA A 222 -13.31 -0.52 28.58
N GLU A 223 -13.36 -1.82 28.30
CA GLU A 223 -12.61 -2.44 27.19
C GLU A 223 -13.07 -1.92 25.82
N LEU A 224 -14.37 -1.69 25.65
CA LEU A 224 -14.92 -1.05 24.45
C LEU A 224 -14.45 0.41 24.31
N ALA A 225 -14.31 1.14 25.41
CA ALA A 225 -13.80 2.52 25.38
C ALA A 225 -12.30 2.56 25.05
N ASP A 226 -11.50 1.67 25.63
CA ASP A 226 -10.07 1.54 25.32
C ASP A 226 -9.85 1.16 23.85
N LEU A 227 -10.65 0.20 23.34
CA LEU A 227 -10.62 -0.19 21.94
C LEU A 227 -11.06 0.95 21.01
N ASP A 228 -12.11 1.69 21.38
CA ASP A 228 -12.57 2.87 20.64
C ASP A 228 -11.43 3.91 20.53
N GLN A 229 -10.74 4.22 21.63
CA GLN A 229 -9.61 5.13 21.62
C GLN A 229 -8.47 4.60 20.74
N ALA A 230 -8.10 3.32 20.88
CA ALA A 230 -7.05 2.71 20.09
C ALA A 230 -7.36 2.75 18.58
N LEU A 231 -8.61 2.45 18.20
CA LEU A 231 -9.05 2.56 16.80
C LEU A 231 -9.00 4.02 16.32
N ALA A 232 -9.45 4.99 17.12
CA ALA A 232 -9.39 6.41 16.74
C ALA A 232 -7.95 6.90 16.50
N GLU A 233 -7.00 6.45 17.34
CA GLU A 233 -5.57 6.71 17.16
C GLU A 233 -5.04 6.10 15.87
N ARG A 234 -5.42 4.87 15.55
CA ARG A 234 -5.00 4.19 14.31
C ARG A 234 -5.62 4.82 13.06
N GLY A 235 -6.89 5.22 13.13
CA GLY A 235 -7.62 5.88 12.04
C GLY A 235 -6.91 7.12 11.50
N ARG A 236 -6.24 7.89 12.39
CA ARG A 236 -5.46 9.07 12.01
C ARG A 236 -4.22 8.76 11.17
N ASN A 237 -3.75 7.52 11.21
CA ASN A 237 -2.49 7.07 10.60
C ASN A 237 -2.72 5.89 9.64
N LEU A 238 -3.93 5.71 9.11
CA LEU A 238 -4.16 4.65 8.12
C LEU A 238 -3.25 4.85 6.90
N PRO A 239 -2.68 3.76 6.34
CA PRO A 239 -2.05 3.80 5.03
C PRO A 239 -2.95 4.48 4.02
N LEU A 240 -2.38 5.36 3.21
CA LEU A 240 -3.09 6.06 2.14
C LEU A 240 -2.44 5.71 0.80
N LEU A 241 -3.24 5.35 -0.20
CA LEU A 241 -2.76 5.14 -1.57
C LEU A 241 -1.92 6.33 -2.09
N ALA A 242 -2.37 7.55 -1.81
CA ALA A 242 -1.64 8.77 -2.16
C ALA A 242 -0.20 8.80 -1.62
N ASP A 243 0.04 8.29 -0.41
CA ASP A 243 1.37 8.28 0.18
C ASP A 243 2.25 7.18 -0.44
N ALA A 244 1.67 6.05 -0.80
CA ALA A 244 2.37 5.00 -1.53
C ALA A 244 2.81 5.47 -2.93
N LEU A 245 1.91 6.15 -3.67
CA LEU A 245 2.20 6.77 -4.97
C LEU A 245 3.28 7.86 -4.87
N ARG A 246 3.19 8.72 -3.85
CA ARG A 246 4.22 9.72 -3.56
C ARG A 246 5.59 9.08 -3.34
N LYS A 247 5.66 7.97 -2.61
CA LYS A 247 6.95 7.31 -2.32
C LYS A 247 7.54 6.67 -3.55
N GLU A 248 6.73 6.03 -4.38
CA GLU A 248 7.22 5.49 -5.65
C GLU A 248 7.75 6.63 -6.55
N ARG A 249 7.07 7.78 -6.55
CA ARG A 249 7.54 9.01 -7.23
C ARG A 249 8.89 9.49 -6.70
N LEU A 250 9.06 9.56 -5.38
CA LEU A 250 10.33 9.93 -4.74
C LEU A 250 11.43 8.88 -4.95
N ARG A 251 11.08 7.60 -5.08
CA ARG A 251 12.00 6.50 -5.41
C ARG A 251 12.53 6.61 -6.83
N LEU A 252 11.64 6.89 -7.79
CA LEU A 252 12.03 7.16 -9.17
C LEU A 252 12.98 8.37 -9.22
N ARG A 253 12.67 9.46 -8.52
CA ARG A 253 13.57 10.62 -8.38
C ARG A 253 14.95 10.24 -7.84
N LYS A 254 15.03 9.37 -6.82
CA LYS A 254 16.29 8.85 -6.24
C LYS A 254 17.15 8.14 -7.29
N ALA A 255 16.56 7.18 -8.00
CA ALA A 255 17.28 6.37 -8.98
C ALA A 255 17.91 7.24 -10.07
N VAL A 256 17.25 8.36 -10.39
CA VAL A 256 17.68 9.33 -11.38
C VAL A 256 18.80 10.21 -10.86
N MET A 257 18.71 10.69 -9.61
CA MET A 257 19.79 11.41 -8.97
C MET A 257 21.06 10.57 -8.91
N SER A 258 20.94 9.29 -8.55
CA SER A 258 22.06 8.34 -8.56
C SER A 258 22.71 8.19 -9.94
N LEU A 259 21.92 8.15 -11.02
CA LEU A 259 22.44 8.15 -12.39
C LEU A 259 23.22 9.42 -12.73
N ILE A 260 22.73 10.58 -12.28
CA ILE A 260 23.38 11.88 -12.52
C ILE A 260 24.72 11.95 -11.80
N ASP A 261 24.76 11.49 -10.55
CA ASP A 261 25.93 11.59 -9.69
C ASP A 261 27.02 10.58 -10.03
N THR A 262 26.64 9.38 -10.45
CA THR A 262 27.60 8.27 -10.69
C THR A 262 27.85 7.98 -12.17
N GLY A 263 27.05 8.55 -13.08
CA GLY A 263 27.10 8.23 -14.51
C GLY A 263 26.64 6.82 -14.85
N ALA A 264 26.16 6.04 -13.87
CA ALA A 264 25.68 4.68 -14.03
C ALA A 264 24.26 4.55 -13.46
N LEU A 265 23.40 3.80 -14.15
CA LEU A 265 22.12 3.40 -13.57
C LEU A 265 22.43 2.47 -12.38
N PRO A 266 21.76 2.60 -11.23
CA PRO A 266 21.92 1.62 -10.16
C PRO A 266 21.64 0.22 -10.72
N ASP A 267 22.47 -0.76 -10.33
CA ASP A 267 22.41 -2.14 -10.86
C ASP A 267 21.02 -2.79 -10.71
N GLN A 268 20.21 -2.27 -9.78
CA GLN A 268 18.87 -2.73 -9.43
C GLN A 268 17.72 -2.08 -10.24
N LEU A 269 17.99 -1.32 -11.30
CA LEU A 269 16.88 -0.93 -12.17
C LEU A 269 16.27 -2.16 -12.85
N PRO A 270 14.93 -2.26 -12.95
CA PRO A 270 14.27 -3.37 -13.62
C PRO A 270 14.88 -3.59 -15.01
N PRO A 271 15.18 -4.84 -15.42
CA PRO A 271 15.79 -5.16 -16.73
C PRO A 271 15.05 -4.53 -17.91
N GLU A 272 13.77 -4.29 -17.71
CA GLU A 272 12.79 -3.67 -18.59
C GLU A 272 13.01 -2.19 -18.91
N VAL A 273 13.59 -1.41 -17.99
CA VAL A 273 13.99 0.01 -18.24
C VAL A 273 15.14 0.08 -19.25
N ARG A 274 15.89 -1.02 -19.41
CA ARG A 274 16.98 -1.12 -20.39
C ARG A 274 16.48 -1.38 -21.83
N ARG A 275 15.18 -1.60 -22.08
CA ARG A 275 14.67 -2.06 -23.38
C ARG A 275 13.33 -1.43 -23.83
N PRO A 276 13.26 -0.15 -24.22
CA PRO A 276 12.18 0.31 -25.09
C PRO A 276 12.55 0.00 -26.56
N ILE A 277 11.69 -0.72 -27.27
CA ILE A 277 11.91 -1.18 -28.66
C ILE A 277 12.02 0.01 -29.66
N GLY A 278 11.48 1.19 -29.32
CA GLY A 278 11.71 2.45 -30.05
C GLY A 278 12.97 3.23 -29.66
N ALA A 279 13.59 2.92 -28.51
CA ALA A 279 14.75 3.64 -27.98
C ALA A 279 16.09 3.11 -28.50
N ILE A 280 16.12 2.00 -29.26
CA ILE A 280 17.36 1.44 -29.81
C ILE A 280 17.95 2.38 -30.88
N ALA A 281 17.11 3.01 -31.72
CA ALA A 281 17.55 3.99 -32.72
C ALA A 281 17.84 5.38 -32.13
N LEU A 282 17.27 5.73 -30.97
CA LEU A 282 17.56 6.97 -30.27
C LEU A 282 18.78 6.86 -29.34
N ARG A 283 19.04 5.69 -28.74
CA ARG A 283 20.26 5.40 -27.93
C ARG A 283 21.54 5.44 -28.74
N THR A 284 21.47 5.15 -30.04
CA THR A 284 22.62 5.27 -30.95
C THR A 284 22.96 6.73 -31.28
N VAL A 285 22.04 7.68 -31.03
CA VAL A 285 22.19 9.10 -31.40
C VAL A 285 22.24 10.04 -30.18
N LEU A 286 21.52 9.71 -29.09
CA LEU A 286 21.39 10.50 -27.87
C LEU A 286 21.94 9.73 -26.66
N SER A 287 22.57 10.43 -25.72
CA SER A 287 23.04 9.82 -24.47
C SER A 287 21.87 9.38 -23.58
N GLU A 288 22.09 8.37 -22.73
CA GLU A 288 21.09 7.91 -21.76
C GLU A 288 20.57 9.05 -20.88
N SER A 289 21.40 10.04 -20.56
CA SER A 289 21.03 11.26 -19.83
C SER A 289 19.99 12.14 -20.54
N ILE A 290 19.91 12.13 -21.88
CA ILE A 290 18.92 12.89 -22.64
C ILE A 290 17.57 12.15 -22.63
N LEU A 291 17.59 10.82 -22.78
CA LEU A 291 16.38 9.99 -22.71
C LEU A 291 15.75 10.04 -21.31
N VAL A 292 16.59 9.96 -20.29
CA VAL A 292 16.25 10.11 -18.87
C VAL A 292 15.69 11.52 -18.63
N GLY A 293 16.41 12.58 -19.02
CA GLY A 293 15.96 13.96 -18.82
C GLY A 293 14.61 14.30 -19.47
N HIS A 294 14.18 13.54 -20.48
CA HIS A 294 12.87 13.72 -21.12
C HIS A 294 11.76 12.82 -20.53
N ALA A 295 12.04 11.54 -20.30
CA ALA A 295 11.03 10.58 -19.84
C ALA A 295 10.62 10.80 -18.37
N LEU A 296 11.57 11.19 -17.51
CA LEU A 296 11.35 11.19 -16.07
C LEU A 296 10.51 12.34 -15.54
N PRO A 297 10.67 13.60 -16.00
CA PRO A 297 9.73 14.66 -15.61
C PRO A 297 8.29 14.31 -15.98
N ARG A 298 8.10 13.56 -17.08
CA ARG A 298 6.79 13.08 -17.50
C ARG A 298 6.24 12.00 -16.56
N MET A 299 7.06 11.00 -16.20
CA MET A 299 6.71 9.98 -15.20
C MET A 299 6.36 10.56 -13.84
N ASP A 300 7.15 11.52 -13.38
CA ASP A 300 6.94 12.22 -12.12
C ASP A 300 5.64 13.03 -12.12
N ALA A 301 5.37 13.76 -13.20
CA ALA A 301 4.12 14.50 -13.36
C ALA A 301 2.91 13.55 -13.28
N TRP A 302 2.98 12.38 -13.91
CA TRP A 302 1.89 11.40 -13.86
C TRP A 302 1.64 10.82 -12.48
N LEU A 303 2.70 10.43 -11.77
CA LEU A 303 2.54 9.97 -10.39
C LEU A 303 2.05 11.08 -9.47
N ARG A 304 2.40 12.34 -9.77
CA ARG A 304 1.88 13.50 -9.05
C ARG A 304 0.38 13.69 -9.31
N ASP A 305 -0.07 13.53 -10.54
CA ASP A 305 -1.49 13.61 -10.89
C ASP A 305 -2.27 12.49 -10.19
N ALA A 306 -1.78 11.24 -10.28
CA ALA A 306 -2.36 10.09 -9.57
C ALA A 306 -2.38 10.29 -8.05
N GLU A 307 -1.29 10.82 -7.47
CA GLU A 307 -1.22 11.22 -6.05
C GLU A 307 -2.31 12.25 -5.71
N GLN A 308 -2.48 13.29 -6.52
CA GLN A 308 -3.48 14.35 -6.30
C GLN A 308 -4.90 13.81 -6.38
N ILE A 309 -5.18 12.96 -7.36
CA ILE A 309 -6.47 12.29 -7.53
C ILE A 309 -6.77 11.44 -6.29
N ALA A 310 -5.83 10.58 -5.87
CA ALA A 310 -5.98 9.77 -4.66
C ALA A 310 -6.21 10.63 -3.40
N ARG A 311 -5.52 11.76 -3.25
CA ARG A 311 -5.76 12.73 -2.15
C ARG A 311 -7.15 13.34 -2.22
N GLN A 312 -7.66 13.62 -3.41
CA GLN A 312 -9.01 14.16 -3.59
C GLN A 312 -10.07 13.11 -3.24
N ALA A 313 -9.91 11.85 -3.69
CA ALA A 313 -10.75 10.71 -3.29
C ALA A 313 -10.89 10.57 -1.77
N GLN A 314 -9.79 10.83 -1.06
CA GLN A 314 -9.74 10.70 0.38
C GLN A 314 -10.52 11.82 1.09
N ARG A 315 -10.56 13.02 0.50
CA ARG A 315 -11.31 14.18 1.02
C ARG A 315 -12.78 14.12 0.65
N ASP A 316 -13.08 13.61 -0.54
CA ASP A 316 -14.43 13.48 -1.07
C ASP A 316 -14.65 12.04 -1.53
N VAL A 317 -15.30 11.26 -0.67
CA VAL A 317 -15.55 9.83 -0.90
C VAL A 317 -16.40 9.60 -2.14
N SER A 318 -17.22 10.57 -2.57
CA SER A 318 -17.99 10.47 -3.82
C SER A 318 -17.10 10.42 -5.07
N GLN A 319 -15.83 10.83 -4.96
CA GLN A 319 -14.84 10.75 -6.04
C GLN A 319 -14.07 9.42 -6.05
N SER A 320 -14.34 8.46 -5.14
CA SER A 320 -13.60 7.18 -5.08
C SER A 320 -13.73 6.37 -6.38
N ALA A 321 -14.94 6.28 -6.94
CA ALA A 321 -15.19 5.65 -8.24
C ALA A 321 -14.46 6.37 -9.38
N ARG A 322 -14.42 7.70 -9.33
CA ARG A 322 -13.67 8.53 -10.30
C ARG A 322 -12.16 8.35 -10.16
N VAL A 323 -11.66 8.05 -8.96
CA VAL A 323 -10.24 7.75 -8.73
C VAL A 323 -9.87 6.40 -9.27
N GLN A 324 -10.74 5.40 -9.12
CA GLN A 324 -10.59 4.13 -9.81
C GLN A 324 -10.60 4.35 -11.33
N GLU A 325 -11.59 5.06 -11.88
CA GLU A 325 -11.72 5.33 -13.33
C GLU A 325 -10.55 6.14 -13.91
N ILE A 326 -10.15 7.25 -13.28
CA ILE A 326 -9.03 8.07 -13.76
C ILE A 326 -7.69 7.34 -13.57
N ALA A 327 -7.50 6.60 -12.47
CA ALA A 327 -6.32 5.75 -12.33
C ALA A 327 -6.29 4.67 -13.42
N ILE A 328 -7.44 4.10 -13.80
CA ILE A 328 -7.53 3.13 -14.89
C ILE A 328 -7.20 3.78 -16.24
N ASP A 329 -7.86 4.87 -16.61
CA ASP A 329 -7.72 5.48 -17.94
C ASP A 329 -6.36 6.18 -18.12
N SER A 330 -5.91 6.90 -17.09
CA SER A 330 -4.64 7.63 -17.12
C SER A 330 -3.43 6.74 -16.91
N LEU A 331 -3.60 5.44 -16.61
CA LEU A 331 -2.48 4.51 -16.41
C LEU A 331 -2.54 3.34 -17.42
N ALA A 332 -3.72 2.93 -17.89
CA ALA A 332 -3.88 1.98 -19.00
C ALA A 332 -3.36 2.53 -20.34
N PHE A 333 -3.56 3.83 -20.60
CA PHE A 333 -3.00 4.48 -21.79
C PHE A 333 -1.45 4.52 -21.79
N TYR A 334 -0.79 4.40 -20.62
CA TYR A 334 0.66 4.64 -20.48
C TYR A 334 1.46 3.44 -19.96
N ALA A 335 0.81 2.40 -19.41
CA ALA A 335 1.40 1.08 -19.15
C ALA A 335 1.88 0.38 -20.45
N THR A 336 1.40 0.84 -21.60
CA THR A 336 1.86 0.46 -22.94
C THR A 336 3.16 1.16 -23.36
N GLU A 337 3.51 2.31 -22.78
CA GLU A 337 4.72 3.10 -23.12
C GLU A 337 5.86 2.92 -22.09
N LEU A 338 5.53 2.65 -20.83
CA LEU A 338 6.49 2.32 -19.76
C LEU A 338 6.18 0.92 -19.24
N ASN A 339 7.08 0.00 -19.56
CA ASN A 339 7.13 -1.42 -19.18
C ASN A 339 6.51 -1.80 -17.80
N PRO A 340 6.15 -3.10 -17.60
CA PRO A 340 4.91 -3.64 -17.04
C PRO A 340 4.77 -3.57 -15.51
N THR A 341 5.57 -2.76 -14.81
CA THR A 341 5.66 -2.76 -13.35
C THR A 341 4.47 -2.13 -12.63
N MET A 342 3.70 -1.28 -13.31
CA MET A 342 2.41 -0.76 -12.83
C MET A 342 1.37 -0.86 -13.94
N SER A 343 0.82 -2.06 -14.14
CA SER A 343 -0.34 -2.24 -15.01
C SER A 343 -1.58 -1.54 -14.42
N ALA A 344 -2.54 -1.19 -15.27
CA ALA A 344 -3.83 -0.68 -14.81
C ALA A 344 -4.49 -1.65 -13.81
N GLU A 345 -4.32 -2.96 -14.00
CA GLU A 345 -4.78 -4.01 -13.09
C GLU A 345 -4.12 -3.90 -11.70
N LEU A 346 -2.81 -3.66 -11.61
CA LEU A 346 -2.13 -3.48 -10.33
C LEU A 346 -2.63 -2.23 -9.59
N LEU A 347 -2.95 -1.17 -10.33
CA LEU A 347 -3.46 0.08 -9.77
C LEU A 347 -4.92 -0.03 -9.34
N GLN A 348 -5.73 -0.81 -10.05
CA GLN A 348 -7.06 -1.23 -9.61
C GLN A 348 -6.97 -2.05 -8.32
N ASP A 349 -6.06 -3.03 -8.26
CA ASP A 349 -5.81 -3.83 -7.05
C ASP A 349 -5.36 -2.94 -5.87
N LEU A 350 -4.48 -1.97 -6.12
CA LEU A 350 -4.05 -0.95 -5.16
C LEU A 350 -5.23 -0.13 -4.62
N ALA A 351 -6.06 0.42 -5.50
CA ALA A 351 -7.24 1.18 -5.11
C ALA A 351 -8.24 0.31 -4.35
N GLY A 352 -8.45 -0.94 -4.79
CA GLY A 352 -9.28 -1.92 -4.10
C GLY A 352 -8.77 -2.24 -2.70
N ARG A 353 -7.44 -2.33 -2.50
CA ARG A 353 -6.83 -2.56 -1.18
C ARG A 353 -6.95 -1.36 -0.23
N ASP A 354 -6.69 -0.14 -0.71
CA ASP A 354 -6.89 1.10 0.07
C ASP A 354 -8.36 1.19 0.53
N CYS A 355 -9.25 0.91 -0.40
CA CYS A 355 -10.67 0.87 -0.16
C CYS A 355 -11.04 -0.18 0.90
N ALA A 356 -10.66 -1.45 0.68
CA ALA A 356 -10.96 -2.55 1.59
C ALA A 356 -10.40 -2.31 2.99
N LEU A 357 -9.22 -1.70 3.11
CA LEU A 357 -8.63 -1.29 4.38
C LEU A 357 -9.52 -0.29 5.10
N ARG A 358 -9.89 0.81 4.43
CA ARG A 358 -10.69 1.89 5.04
C ARG A 358 -12.07 1.38 5.42
N THR A 359 -12.73 0.60 4.56
CA THR A 359 -14.02 -0.01 4.89
C THR A 359 -13.89 -0.99 6.05
N SER A 360 -12.84 -1.83 6.10
CA SER A 360 -12.61 -2.74 7.24
C SER A 360 -12.42 -1.98 8.57
N TYR A 361 -11.67 -0.88 8.54
CA TYR A 361 -11.50 0.01 9.69
C TYR A 361 -12.83 0.63 10.13
N LEU A 362 -13.62 1.17 9.20
CA LEU A 362 -14.92 1.77 9.50
C LEU A 362 -15.90 0.73 10.05
N VAL A 363 -15.90 -0.48 9.50
CA VAL A 363 -16.69 -1.59 10.02
C VAL A 363 -16.31 -1.88 11.47
N ALA A 364 -15.01 -2.00 11.79
CA ALA A 364 -14.56 -2.20 13.18
C ALA A 364 -15.02 -1.08 14.13
N ARG A 365 -14.97 0.19 13.70
CA ARG A 365 -15.46 1.35 14.47
C ARG A 365 -16.96 1.27 14.74
N VAL A 366 -17.75 0.99 13.70
CA VAL A 366 -19.21 0.92 13.80
C VAL A 366 -19.65 -0.31 14.60
N THR A 367 -18.91 -1.42 14.55
CA THR A 367 -19.13 -2.57 15.44
C THR A 367 -18.95 -2.17 16.90
N VAL A 368 -17.89 -1.43 17.26
CA VAL A 368 -17.70 -0.91 18.63
C VAL A 368 -18.83 0.04 19.03
N GLU A 369 -19.28 0.92 18.13
CA GLU A 369 -20.44 1.78 18.38
C GLU A 369 -21.71 0.96 18.65
N ALA A 370 -21.99 -0.07 17.84
CA ALA A 370 -23.13 -0.94 18.02
C ALA A 370 -23.08 -1.67 19.37
N GLU A 371 -21.93 -2.22 19.76
CA GLU A 371 -21.76 -2.87 21.06
C GLU A 371 -21.95 -1.90 22.23
N ARG A 372 -21.52 -0.64 22.10
CA ARG A 372 -21.74 0.39 23.13
C ARG A 372 -23.19 0.87 23.19
N ALA A 373 -23.91 0.83 22.07
CA ALA A 373 -25.29 1.28 21.97
C ALA A 373 -26.31 0.26 22.49
N TYR A 374 -25.88 -0.97 22.77
CA TYR A 374 -26.74 -1.97 23.39
C TYR A 374 -27.13 -1.56 24.82
N ALA A 375 -28.42 -1.52 25.07
CA ALA A 375 -28.99 -1.20 26.36
C ALA A 375 -30.23 -2.07 26.59
N ASP A 376 -30.55 -2.34 27.85
CA ASP A 376 -31.80 -3.02 28.23
C ASP A 376 -32.04 -4.36 27.50
N GLY A 377 -30.98 -5.09 27.17
CA GLY A 377 -31.06 -6.38 26.50
C GLY A 377 -31.18 -6.32 24.98
N VAL A 378 -31.21 -5.14 24.36
CA VAL A 378 -31.46 -4.98 22.92
C VAL A 378 -30.50 -3.99 22.24
N TYR A 379 -30.20 -4.26 20.97
CA TYR A 379 -29.56 -3.30 20.07
C TYR A 379 -30.58 -2.27 19.56
N PRO A 380 -30.17 -1.03 19.25
CA PRO A 380 -31.07 -0.01 18.72
C PRO A 380 -31.53 -0.36 17.30
N GLU A 381 -32.70 0.18 16.89
CA GLU A 381 -33.21 0.00 15.52
C GLU A 381 -32.30 0.64 14.47
N ALA A 382 -31.62 1.73 14.83
CA ALA A 382 -30.64 2.42 14.00
C ALA A 382 -29.47 2.94 14.86
N LEU A 383 -28.28 3.01 14.26
CA LEU A 383 -27.12 3.70 14.84
C LEU A 383 -27.17 5.19 14.49
N ARG A 384 -26.50 6.03 15.28
CA ARG A 384 -26.60 7.50 15.15
C ARG A 384 -25.96 8.01 13.88
N SER A 385 -24.87 7.38 13.46
CA SER A 385 -24.16 7.73 12.23
C SER A 385 -23.51 6.49 11.65
N LEU A 386 -23.95 6.09 10.45
CA LEU A 386 -23.25 5.07 9.67
C LEU A 386 -22.25 5.80 8.78
N ALA A 387 -20.97 5.40 8.88
CA ALA A 387 -19.93 5.96 8.05
C ALA A 387 -20.20 5.66 6.56
N GLN A 388 -19.80 6.59 5.69
CA GLN A 388 -19.81 6.34 4.25
C GLN A 388 -18.91 5.13 3.95
N ASP A 389 -19.44 4.14 3.24
CA ASP A 389 -18.59 3.06 2.73
C ASP A 389 -17.67 3.64 1.66
N ILE A 390 -16.37 3.43 1.81
CA ILE A 390 -15.39 3.93 0.84
C ILE A 390 -15.43 3.14 -0.45
N CYS A 391 -15.87 1.87 -0.37
CA CYS A 391 -15.99 0.96 -1.51
C CYS A 391 -17.37 0.94 -2.12
N GLY A 392 -18.38 1.29 -1.33
CA GLY A 392 -19.75 1.35 -1.79
C GLY A 392 -20.16 2.70 -2.32
N ILE A 393 -21.33 2.71 -2.95
CA ILE A 393 -22.01 3.94 -3.39
C ILE A 393 -22.80 4.62 -2.25
N GLY A 394 -22.79 4.07 -1.03
CA GLY A 394 -23.61 4.50 0.10
C GLY A 394 -22.97 4.27 1.48
N PRO A 395 -23.63 4.66 2.57
CA PRO A 395 -23.15 4.36 3.91
C PRO A 395 -23.16 2.85 4.20
N LEU A 396 -22.35 2.43 5.17
CA LEU A 396 -22.45 1.08 5.73
C LEU A 396 -23.90 0.77 6.13
N VAL A 397 -24.33 -0.48 5.95
CA VAL A 397 -25.70 -0.90 6.26
C VAL A 397 -25.71 -1.62 7.60
N TYR A 398 -26.48 -1.08 8.53
CA TYR A 398 -26.77 -1.70 9.82
C TYR A 398 -28.21 -2.22 9.82
N ARG A 399 -28.40 -3.48 10.21
CA ARG A 399 -29.71 -4.10 10.37
C ARG A 399 -29.76 -4.85 11.70
N ARG A 400 -30.60 -4.39 12.62
CA ARG A 400 -30.95 -5.09 13.85
C ARG A 400 -31.64 -6.43 13.53
N SER A 401 -31.36 -7.48 14.32
CA SER A 401 -32.08 -8.75 14.21
C SER A 401 -33.56 -8.58 14.63
N PRO A 402 -34.48 -9.45 14.15
CA PRO A 402 -35.88 -9.38 14.58
C PRO A 402 -36.10 -9.52 16.09
N SER A 403 -35.26 -10.32 16.77
CA SER A 403 -35.28 -10.46 18.23
C SER A 403 -34.69 -9.23 18.96
N GLY A 404 -33.93 -8.40 18.26
CA GLY A 404 -33.20 -7.28 18.84
C GLY A 404 -31.94 -7.65 19.61
N GLU A 405 -31.65 -8.93 19.79
CA GLU A 405 -30.46 -9.42 20.51
C GLU A 405 -29.18 -9.43 19.66
N GLY A 406 -29.28 -9.08 18.38
CA GLY A 406 -28.15 -9.08 17.46
C GLY A 406 -28.31 -8.06 16.34
N TYR A 407 -27.33 -8.03 15.45
CA TYR A 407 -27.32 -7.17 14.27
C TYR A 407 -26.44 -7.74 13.17
N THR A 408 -26.66 -7.25 11.95
CA THR A 408 -25.76 -7.39 10.82
C THR A 408 -25.26 -6.01 10.43
N LEU A 409 -23.95 -5.90 10.20
CA LEU A 409 -23.29 -4.74 9.64
C LEU A 409 -22.63 -5.18 8.33
N SER A 410 -22.94 -4.50 7.23
CA SER A 410 -22.41 -4.85 5.92
C SER A 410 -21.89 -3.64 5.15
N SER A 411 -20.82 -3.87 4.41
CA SER A 411 -20.42 -3.03 3.28
C SER A 411 -21.51 -3.05 2.19
N VAL A 412 -21.64 -1.95 1.47
CA VAL A 412 -22.52 -1.84 0.29
C VAL A 412 -21.66 -2.07 -0.93
N GLY A 413 -22.02 -3.07 -1.75
CA GLY A 413 -21.30 -3.36 -2.98
C GLY A 413 -21.49 -2.27 -4.05
N ASP A 414 -20.76 -2.40 -5.15
CA ASP A 414 -20.81 -1.50 -6.30
C ASP A 414 -22.22 -1.38 -6.92
N ASP A 415 -23.10 -2.35 -6.66
CA ASP A 415 -24.49 -2.40 -7.15
C ASP A 415 -25.49 -1.66 -6.24
N GLY A 416 -25.03 -1.06 -5.14
CA GLY A 416 -25.90 -0.38 -4.18
C GLY A 416 -26.65 -1.30 -3.22
N ASN A 417 -26.44 -2.61 -3.30
CA ASN A 417 -27.02 -3.56 -2.38
C ASN A 417 -26.03 -3.87 -1.26
N ALA A 418 -26.57 -4.16 -0.07
CA ALA A 418 -25.78 -4.79 0.97
C ALA A 418 -25.28 -6.13 0.43
N ASP A 419 -23.96 -6.38 0.50
CA ASP A 419 -23.38 -7.60 -0.08
C ASP A 419 -23.94 -8.90 0.50
N GLY A 420 -24.65 -8.79 1.64
CA GLY A 420 -25.33 -9.89 2.32
C GLY A 420 -24.33 -10.85 2.95
N ALA A 421 -24.81 -11.67 3.90
CA ALA A 421 -23.99 -12.77 4.42
C ALA A 421 -23.83 -13.82 3.31
N ARG A 422 -22.85 -13.67 2.42
CA ARG A 422 -22.57 -14.68 1.38
C ARG A 422 -21.86 -15.87 2.02
N ALA A 423 -22.34 -17.07 1.70
CA ALA A 423 -21.59 -18.29 1.98
C ALA A 423 -20.25 -18.21 1.21
N ALA A 424 -19.14 -18.44 1.91
CA ALA A 424 -17.80 -18.42 1.33
C ALA A 424 -17.71 -19.38 0.13
N GLY A 425 -17.75 -18.86 -1.10
CA GLY A 425 -17.75 -19.70 -2.30
C GLY A 425 -18.27 -19.02 -3.56
N GLY A 426 -17.67 -17.88 -3.96
CA GLY A 426 -17.93 -17.26 -5.24
C GLY A 426 -16.61 -16.84 -5.89
N THR A 427 -16.22 -17.52 -6.96
CA THR A 427 -15.01 -17.23 -7.74
C THR A 427 -15.36 -16.28 -8.88
N THR A 428 -14.81 -15.04 -8.90
CA THR A 428 -14.26 -14.34 -10.11
C THR A 428 -13.96 -12.84 -9.91
N ARG A 429 -14.23 -12.26 -8.75
CA ARG A 429 -13.61 -11.02 -8.25
C ARG A 429 -13.48 -11.25 -6.74
N GLU A 430 -12.40 -10.87 -6.08
CA GLU A 430 -12.38 -10.93 -4.61
C GLU A 430 -13.46 -9.96 -4.12
N ASP A 431 -14.69 -10.47 -3.94
CA ASP A 431 -15.86 -9.71 -3.52
C ASP A 431 -15.52 -9.03 -2.19
N VAL A 432 -15.48 -7.70 -2.22
CA VAL A 432 -15.00 -6.85 -1.11
C VAL A 432 -16.02 -6.81 0.05
N GLY A 433 -17.20 -7.40 -0.14
CA GLY A 433 -18.29 -7.40 0.83
C GLY A 433 -17.88 -7.88 2.22
N ILE A 434 -17.78 -6.94 3.14
CA ILE A 434 -17.51 -7.21 4.56
C ILE A 434 -18.85 -7.31 5.26
N VAL A 435 -19.17 -8.49 5.79
CA VAL A 435 -20.36 -8.69 6.61
C VAL A 435 -19.98 -9.19 7.99
N ILE A 436 -20.32 -8.40 9.01
CA ILE A 436 -20.16 -8.73 10.42
C ILE A 436 -21.54 -8.99 11.00
N THR A 437 -21.71 -10.14 11.64
CA THR A 437 -23.00 -10.51 12.27
C THR A 437 -22.78 -10.82 13.73
N ARG A 438 -23.55 -10.15 14.58
CA ARG A 438 -23.74 -10.54 15.96
C ARG A 438 -24.99 -11.40 16.09
N ARG A 439 -24.82 -12.62 16.59
CA ARG A 439 -25.93 -13.51 16.95
C ARG A 439 -26.31 -13.27 18.41
N GLY A 440 -27.61 -13.35 18.71
CA GLY A 440 -28.12 -13.25 20.09
C GLY A 440 -27.57 -14.38 20.98
N ALA A 441 -27.57 -14.18 22.29
CA ALA A 441 -27.06 -15.15 23.27
C ALA A 441 -27.82 -16.49 23.27
N SER A 442 -28.99 -16.52 22.63
CA SER A 442 -29.89 -17.65 22.48
C SER A 442 -29.55 -18.59 21.30
N VAL A 443 -28.48 -18.31 20.54
CA VAL A 443 -28.02 -19.14 19.41
C VAL A 443 -26.65 -19.75 19.74
N LEU A 444 -26.66 -20.87 20.45
CA LEU A 444 -25.49 -21.77 20.57
C LEU A 444 -25.60 -22.89 19.54
#